data_AF-A0A3B0Z3D0-F1
#
_entry.id   AF-A0A3B0Z3D0-F1
#
_cell.length_a   1.000
_cell.length_b   1.000
_cell.length_c   1.000
_cell.angle_alpha   90.00
_cell.angle_beta   90.00
_cell.angle_gamma   90.00
#
_symmetry.space_group_name_H-M   'P 1'
#
loop_
_entity.id
_entity.type
_entity.pdbx_description
1 polymer ?
#
loop_
_entity_poly.entity_id
_entity_poly.type
_entity_poly.pdbx_seq_one_letter_code
_entity_poly.pdbx_strand_id
1 'polypeptide(L)'
;MLEADNKRVIPLEKLDCDKLAAQLYCCSPLSTMNEAQIPVLISLSVVERYPSGTQLYSDGVPNDVVLYLLKGGLEVIQAGNQSTIQADSDEALKPFSSKHFATAAITTSGEVDLIHIEKELIETLTAWGQISAPETEVVMSEEGIVTIDRASWLNSMIKSPTFRKLPAANIEELLNKLEPIRVNAGDLIIRQGDQGDYFYMINNGVALVTINPENDEDSVIMAELNEGASFGEAALISDKPRNATITMVEDGVLLRLSKDDFINLLKQPTLRWVEFDKAEGIIRRGAKWIDVRMAEEYERGHIPGAINIPMRDLHKCARELNKNIPYICYCETSTRSSAAAFVLSQYEIRTAVLKGGIEMLSEDCLETSSAAA
;
A
#
# COMPACT_ATOMS: atom_id res chain seq x y z
N MET A 1 10.52 -19.11 17.91
CA MET A 1 9.34 -19.54 17.12
C MET A 1 8.75 -20.75 17.84
N LEU A 2 7.89 -20.52 18.84
CA LEU A 2 7.02 -21.58 19.35
C LEU A 2 5.77 -21.49 18.48
N GLU A 3 5.58 -22.46 17.59
CA GLU A 3 4.34 -22.58 16.83
C GLU A 3 3.21 -22.80 17.85
N ALA A 4 2.26 -21.87 17.91
CA ALA A 4 1.03 -22.06 18.67
C ALA A 4 0.25 -23.19 17.99
N ASP A 5 0.41 -24.41 18.51
CA ASP A 5 -0.05 -25.72 18.00
C ASP A 5 -1.59 -25.87 17.89
N ASN A 6 -2.34 -24.76 17.98
CA ASN A 6 -3.79 -24.76 18.01
C ASN A 6 -4.45 -23.52 17.37
N LYS A 7 -3.70 -22.73 16.58
CA LYS A 7 -4.27 -21.63 15.80
C LYS A 7 -5.05 -22.14 14.59
N ARG A 8 -6.13 -21.45 14.23
CA ARG A 8 -6.92 -21.76 13.05
C ARG A 8 -7.00 -20.55 12.13
N VAL A 9 -6.42 -20.65 10.94
CA VAL A 9 -6.65 -19.66 9.88
C VAL A 9 -8.13 -19.68 9.51
N ILE A 10 -8.77 -18.51 9.51
CA ILE A 10 -10.15 -18.33 9.08
C ILE A 10 -10.12 -17.97 7.60
N PRO A 11 -10.64 -18.83 6.71
CA PRO A 11 -10.76 -18.49 5.30
C PRO A 11 -11.64 -17.25 5.11
N LEU A 12 -11.25 -16.35 4.20
CA LEU A 12 -11.97 -15.11 3.92
C LEU A 12 -13.43 -15.37 3.52
N GLU A 13 -13.73 -16.49 2.86
CA GLU A 13 -15.09 -16.87 2.46
C GLU A 13 -16.01 -17.20 3.64
N LYS A 14 -15.44 -17.41 4.84
CA LYS A 14 -16.19 -17.66 6.07
C LYS A 14 -16.30 -16.41 6.95
N LEU A 15 -15.68 -15.31 6.54
CA LEU A 15 -15.75 -14.02 7.21
C LEU A 15 -16.86 -13.17 6.59
N ASP A 16 -17.50 -12.39 7.43
CA ASP A 16 -18.34 -11.28 6.98
C ASP A 16 -17.40 -10.11 6.66
N CYS A 17 -16.98 -10.02 5.39
CA CYS A 17 -16.02 -9.02 4.93
C CYS A 17 -16.52 -7.58 5.12
N ASP A 18 -17.82 -7.35 5.01
CA ASP A 18 -18.41 -6.02 5.19
C ASP A 18 -18.33 -5.59 6.65
N LYS A 19 -18.67 -6.50 7.56
CA LYS A 19 -18.52 -6.25 9.01
C LYS A 19 -17.06 -6.06 9.41
N LEU A 20 -16.15 -6.87 8.85
CA LEU A 20 -14.72 -6.75 9.10
C LEU A 20 -14.19 -5.40 8.61
N ALA A 21 -14.57 -4.97 7.40
CA ALA A 21 -14.19 -3.68 6.85
C ALA A 21 -14.68 -2.53 7.75
N ALA A 22 -15.96 -2.57 8.17
CA ALA A 22 -16.54 -1.57 9.07
C ALA A 22 -15.75 -1.43 10.38
N GLN A 23 -15.27 -2.53 10.96
CA GLN A 23 -14.43 -2.49 12.16
C GLN A 23 -13.05 -1.89 11.86
N LEU A 24 -12.40 -2.28 10.76
CA LEU A 24 -11.08 -1.78 10.40
C LEU A 24 -11.07 -0.29 10.04
N TYR A 25 -12.17 0.26 9.51
CA TYR A 25 -12.31 1.71 9.30
C TYR A 25 -12.25 2.52 10.60
N CYS A 26 -12.51 1.91 11.75
CA CYS A 26 -12.38 2.58 13.05
C CYS A 26 -10.95 2.50 13.62
N CYS A 27 -10.09 1.65 13.06
CA CYS A 27 -8.75 1.41 13.59
C CYS A 27 -7.74 2.41 13.02
N SER A 28 -6.89 2.99 13.86
CA SER A 28 -5.79 3.86 13.38
C SER A 28 -4.59 3.01 12.91
N PRO A 29 -3.85 3.38 11.86
CA PRO A 29 -4.11 4.48 10.92
C PRO A 29 -5.05 4.10 9.75
N LEU A 30 -5.62 2.89 9.76
CA LEU A 30 -6.51 2.39 8.70
C LEU A 30 -7.75 3.28 8.47
N SER A 31 -8.19 4.01 9.50
CA SER A 31 -9.26 5.00 9.42
C SER A 31 -9.00 6.15 8.44
N THR A 32 -7.75 6.34 8.01
CA THR A 32 -7.37 7.33 6.99
C THR A 32 -7.45 6.79 5.56
N MET A 33 -7.71 5.48 5.39
CA MET A 33 -7.86 4.82 4.09
C MET A 33 -9.25 5.08 3.50
N ASN A 34 -9.34 5.07 2.16
CA ASN A 34 -10.60 5.22 1.45
C ASN A 34 -11.40 3.89 1.39
N GLU A 35 -12.66 3.97 0.96
CA GLU A 35 -13.60 2.83 0.91
C GLU A 35 -13.11 1.64 0.06
N ALA A 36 -12.20 1.91 -0.87
CA ALA A 36 -11.73 0.92 -1.82
C ALA A 36 -10.48 0.16 -1.31
N GLN A 37 -9.77 0.72 -0.33
CA GLN A 37 -8.49 0.19 0.14
C GLN A 37 -8.61 -0.92 1.20
N ILE A 38 -9.53 -0.79 2.16
CA ILE A 38 -9.70 -1.80 3.20
C ILE A 38 -10.09 -3.17 2.64
N PRO A 39 -10.98 -3.28 1.63
CA PRO A 39 -11.24 -4.56 0.97
C PRO A 39 -9.98 -5.21 0.37
N VAL A 40 -9.09 -4.41 -0.22
CA VAL A 40 -7.80 -4.91 -0.74
C VAL A 40 -6.91 -5.39 0.40
N LEU A 41 -6.80 -4.59 1.46
CA LEU A 41 -6.03 -4.94 2.65
C LEU A 41 -6.50 -6.29 3.21
N ILE A 42 -7.81 -6.47 3.39
CA ILE A 42 -8.40 -7.72 3.89
C ILE A 42 -8.04 -8.88 2.97
N SER A 43 -8.16 -8.70 1.65
CA SER A 43 -7.85 -9.76 0.66
C SER A 43 -6.39 -10.22 0.67
N LEU A 44 -5.48 -9.40 1.20
CA LEU A 44 -4.05 -9.66 1.28
C LEU A 44 -3.56 -9.94 2.71
N SER A 45 -4.47 -9.98 3.68
CA SER A 45 -4.18 -10.22 5.09
C SER A 45 -4.60 -11.61 5.52
N VAL A 46 -4.13 -12.03 6.70
CA VAL A 46 -4.49 -13.34 7.28
C VAL A 46 -5.29 -13.11 8.55
N VAL A 47 -6.46 -13.74 8.66
CA VAL A 47 -7.23 -13.75 9.90
C VAL A 47 -7.03 -15.09 10.60
N GLU A 48 -6.61 -15.04 11.86
CA GLU A 48 -6.34 -16.21 12.67
C GLU A 48 -7.17 -16.20 13.95
N ARG A 49 -7.72 -17.36 14.28
CA ARG A 49 -8.41 -17.63 15.54
C ARG A 49 -7.49 -18.36 16.50
N TYR A 50 -7.46 -17.89 17.73
CA TYR A 50 -6.65 -18.40 18.82
C TYR A 50 -7.54 -18.81 20.01
N PRO A 51 -7.31 -19.99 20.62
CA PRO A 51 -8.00 -20.37 21.84
C PRO A 51 -7.48 -19.58 23.03
N SER A 52 -8.23 -19.59 24.13
CA SER A 52 -7.87 -18.93 25.39
C SER A 52 -6.55 -19.46 25.96
N GLY A 53 -5.74 -18.55 26.52
CA GLY A 53 -4.46 -18.88 27.15
C GLY A 53 -3.33 -19.17 26.16
N THR A 54 -3.52 -18.86 24.88
CA THR A 54 -2.47 -18.99 23.87
C THR A 54 -1.49 -17.83 24.01
N GLN A 55 -0.22 -18.14 24.23
CA GLN A 55 0.84 -17.13 24.21
C GLN A 55 1.18 -16.79 22.75
N LEU A 56 0.85 -15.57 22.33
CA LEU A 56 1.10 -15.09 20.97
C LEU A 56 2.56 -14.63 20.81
N TYR A 57 3.03 -13.82 21.75
CA TYR A 57 4.39 -13.28 21.77
C TYR A 57 4.94 -13.31 23.19
N SER A 58 6.21 -13.69 23.32
CA SER A 58 6.92 -13.69 24.61
C SER A 58 7.90 -12.53 24.76
N ASP A 59 8.31 -11.92 23.64
CA ASP A 59 9.33 -10.87 23.60
C ASP A 59 8.99 -9.84 22.51
N GLY A 60 7.76 -9.34 22.57
CA GLY A 60 7.24 -8.31 21.67
C GLY A 60 6.77 -8.78 20.31
N VAL A 61 6.06 -7.87 19.65
CA VAL A 61 5.52 -8.07 18.30
C VAL A 61 6.65 -7.85 17.28
N PRO A 62 6.79 -8.71 16.25
CA PRO A 62 7.74 -8.50 15.15
C PRO A 62 7.56 -7.15 14.44
N ASN A 63 8.66 -6.60 13.92
CA ASN A 63 8.66 -5.29 13.26
C ASN A 63 7.92 -5.24 11.92
N ASP A 64 7.79 -6.38 11.25
CA ASP A 64 7.23 -6.54 9.90
C ASP A 64 5.71 -6.78 9.90
N VAL A 65 5.10 -6.99 11.08
CA VAL A 65 3.69 -7.31 11.24
C VAL A 65 2.99 -6.28 12.13
N VAL A 66 1.74 -6.00 11.77
CA VAL A 66 0.79 -5.22 12.55
C VAL A 66 -0.45 -6.09 12.79
N LEU A 67 -0.92 -6.09 14.04
CA LEU A 67 -2.11 -6.86 14.43
C LEU A 67 -3.23 -5.93 14.87
N TYR A 68 -4.46 -6.31 14.54
CA TYR A 68 -5.67 -5.71 15.09
C TYR A 68 -6.55 -6.76 15.76
N LEU A 69 -7.02 -6.44 16.95
CA LEU A 69 -7.92 -7.27 17.75
C LEU A 69 -9.35 -7.16 17.22
N LEU A 70 -9.84 -8.25 16.61
CA LEU A 70 -11.17 -8.28 16.01
C LEU A 70 -12.23 -8.77 17.02
N LYS A 71 -11.88 -9.75 17.83
CA LYS A 71 -12.77 -10.39 18.81
C LYS A 71 -11.98 -10.89 20.01
N GLY A 72 -12.60 -10.86 21.19
CA GLY A 72 -12.04 -11.40 22.43
C GLY A 72 -11.17 -10.38 23.17
N GLY A 73 -10.31 -10.87 24.07
CA GLY A 73 -9.42 -10.03 24.85
C GLY A 73 -7.97 -10.51 24.79
N LEU A 74 -7.04 -9.57 24.94
CA LEU A 74 -5.61 -9.85 25.06
C LEU A 74 -5.11 -9.41 26.42
N GLU A 75 -4.36 -10.27 27.09
CA GLU A 75 -3.56 -9.93 28.24
C GLU A 75 -2.17 -9.54 27.77
N VAL A 76 -1.78 -8.30 28.08
CA VAL A 76 -0.50 -7.71 27.71
C VAL A 76 0.29 -7.44 28.97
N ILE A 77 1.52 -7.93 29.00
CA ILE A 77 2.50 -7.65 30.05
C ILE A 77 3.65 -6.88 29.43
N GLN A 78 3.85 -5.63 29.85
CA GLN A 78 4.92 -4.77 29.33
C GLN A 78 5.50 -3.92 30.45
N ALA A 79 6.84 -3.85 30.53
CA ALA A 79 7.56 -3.13 31.58
C ALA A 79 7.11 -3.50 33.02
N GLY A 80 6.67 -4.75 33.22
CA GLY A 80 6.17 -5.24 34.51
C GLY A 80 4.71 -4.92 34.83
N ASN A 81 4.03 -4.14 33.98
CA ASN A 81 2.60 -3.86 34.12
C ASN A 81 1.78 -4.86 33.32
N GLN A 82 0.72 -5.40 33.92
CA GLN A 82 -0.26 -6.26 33.27
C GLN A 82 -1.53 -5.46 32.99
N SER A 83 -2.02 -5.55 31.76
CA SER A 83 -3.27 -4.94 31.31
C SER A 83 -4.06 -5.91 30.44
N THR A 84 -5.38 -5.78 30.42
CA THR A 84 -6.25 -6.53 29.52
C THR A 84 -6.91 -5.57 28.53
N ILE A 85 -6.76 -5.85 27.24
CA ILE A 85 -7.37 -5.07 26.15
C ILE A 85 -8.50 -5.90 25.55
N GLN A 86 -9.71 -5.35 25.49
CA GLN A 86 -10.89 -6.00 24.91
C GLN A 86 -11.16 -5.44 23.53
N ALA A 87 -11.68 -6.27 22.61
CA ALA A 87 -11.91 -5.88 21.21
C ALA A 87 -12.85 -4.68 21.02
N ASP A 88 -13.69 -4.37 22.01
CA ASP A 88 -14.64 -3.25 22.03
C ASP A 88 -14.10 -1.99 22.73
N SER A 89 -12.84 -2.01 23.19
CA SER A 89 -12.22 -0.87 23.87
C SER A 89 -11.50 0.07 22.89
N ASP A 90 -11.33 1.33 23.30
CA ASP A 90 -10.60 2.35 22.51
C ASP A 90 -9.13 1.95 22.27
N GLU A 91 -8.53 1.18 23.19
CA GLU A 91 -7.19 0.63 23.03
C GLU A 91 -7.09 -0.38 21.88
N ALA A 92 -8.15 -1.16 21.61
CA ALA A 92 -8.17 -2.13 20.50
C ALA A 92 -8.26 -1.46 19.12
N LEU A 93 -8.63 -0.19 19.04
CA LEU A 93 -8.58 0.61 17.81
C LEU A 93 -7.14 0.94 17.38
N LYS A 94 -6.17 0.73 18.27
CA LYS A 94 -4.75 0.98 18.00
C LYS A 94 -4.06 -0.32 17.53
N PRO A 95 -3.04 -0.21 16.67
CA PRO A 95 -2.32 -1.38 16.19
C PRO A 95 -1.44 -1.98 17.28
N PHE A 96 -1.47 -3.30 17.40
CA PHE A 96 -0.43 -4.03 18.12
C PHE A 96 0.76 -4.17 17.17
N SER A 97 1.76 -3.32 17.38
CA SER A 97 2.98 -3.25 16.57
C SER A 97 4.20 -3.18 17.48
N SER A 98 5.37 -3.47 16.92
CA SER A 98 6.63 -3.39 17.66
C SER A 98 6.90 -2.01 18.27
N LYS A 99 6.45 -0.92 17.63
CA LYS A 99 6.64 0.45 18.16
C LYS A 99 6.06 0.63 19.56
N HIS A 100 4.89 0.05 19.81
CA HIS A 100 4.21 0.16 21.10
C HIS A 100 4.40 -1.06 22.00
N PHE A 101 4.70 -2.23 21.42
CA PHE A 101 4.76 -3.51 22.12
C PHE A 101 6.08 -4.27 21.87
N ALA A 102 7.21 -3.55 21.70
CA ALA A 102 8.53 -4.13 21.41
C ALA A 102 9.03 -5.16 22.44
N THR A 103 8.57 -5.07 23.68
CA THR A 103 9.00 -5.94 24.80
C THR A 103 7.81 -6.57 25.52
N ALA A 104 6.64 -6.57 24.87
CA ALA A 104 5.42 -7.06 25.50
C ALA A 104 5.30 -8.58 25.38
N ALA A 105 4.90 -9.24 26.46
CA ALA A 105 4.35 -10.59 26.40
C ALA A 105 2.83 -10.49 26.20
N ILE A 106 2.30 -11.18 25.19
CA ILE A 106 0.90 -11.11 24.79
C ILE A 106 0.31 -12.51 24.83
N THR A 107 -0.77 -12.66 25.60
CA THR A 107 -1.51 -13.92 25.77
C THR A 107 -2.99 -13.68 25.51
N THR A 108 -3.69 -14.63 24.90
CA THR A 108 -5.12 -14.53 24.67
C THR A 108 -5.94 -14.75 25.96
N SER A 109 -6.95 -13.91 26.15
CA SER A 109 -7.94 -14.02 27.21
C SER A 109 -9.30 -14.35 26.57
N GLY A 110 -9.67 -15.63 26.59
CA GLY A 110 -10.79 -16.16 25.82
C GLY A 110 -10.44 -16.53 24.37
N GLU A 111 -11.45 -16.88 23.57
CA GLU A 111 -11.27 -17.08 22.12
C GLU A 111 -11.07 -15.72 21.44
N VAL A 112 -9.98 -15.59 20.70
CA VAL A 112 -9.55 -14.34 20.09
C VAL A 112 -9.44 -14.49 18.58
N ASP A 113 -9.95 -13.50 17.84
CA ASP A 113 -9.70 -13.36 16.41
C ASP A 113 -8.76 -12.16 16.18
N LEU A 114 -7.67 -12.39 15.44
CA LEU A 114 -6.71 -11.37 15.04
C LEU A 114 -6.60 -11.33 13.53
N ILE A 115 -6.49 -10.12 12.98
CA ILE A 115 -5.99 -9.93 11.63
C ILE A 115 -4.51 -9.58 11.69
N HIS A 116 -3.71 -10.30 10.90
CA HIS A 116 -2.30 -10.09 10.69
C HIS A 116 -2.10 -9.37 9.36
N ILE A 117 -1.52 -8.19 9.42
CA ILE A 117 -1.30 -7.33 8.27
C ILE A 117 0.20 -7.04 8.18
N GLU A 118 0.78 -7.21 7.00
CA GLU A 118 2.16 -6.79 6.76
C GLU A 118 2.29 -5.26 6.92
N LYS A 119 3.28 -4.80 7.69
CA LYS A 119 3.48 -3.37 7.93
C LYS A 119 3.68 -2.58 6.63
N GLU A 120 4.45 -3.14 5.69
CA GLU A 120 4.71 -2.51 4.40
C GLU A 120 3.45 -2.37 3.55
N LEU A 121 2.50 -3.30 3.68
CA LEU A 121 1.21 -3.22 2.97
C LEU A 121 0.38 -2.02 3.46
N ILE A 122 0.34 -1.78 4.78
CA ILE A 122 -0.35 -0.60 5.34
C ILE A 122 0.26 0.68 4.80
N GLU A 123 1.59 0.82 4.84
CA GLU A 123 2.27 2.02 4.35
C GLU A 123 2.10 2.21 2.84
N THR A 124 2.15 1.13 2.06
CA THR A 124 1.94 1.16 0.60
C THR A 124 0.53 1.61 0.27
N LEU A 125 -0.49 0.97 0.85
CA LEU A 125 -1.90 1.35 0.64
C LEU A 125 -2.12 2.80 1.06
N THR A 126 -1.71 3.18 2.27
CA THR A 126 -1.86 4.55 2.77
C THR A 126 -1.21 5.57 1.82
N ALA A 127 0.02 5.30 1.36
CA ALA A 127 0.71 6.18 0.42
C ALA A 127 -0.05 6.31 -0.91
N TRP A 128 -0.48 5.19 -1.50
CA TRP A 128 -1.14 5.19 -2.81
C TRP A 128 -2.50 5.89 -2.74
N GLY A 129 -3.29 5.67 -1.69
CA GLY A 129 -4.59 6.35 -1.52
C GLY A 129 -4.47 7.85 -1.31
N GLN A 130 -3.38 8.33 -0.72
CA GLN A 130 -3.14 9.77 -0.56
C GLN A 130 -2.63 10.43 -1.86
N ILE A 131 -1.94 9.67 -2.71
CA ILE A 131 -1.50 10.13 -4.03
C ILE A 131 -2.67 10.17 -5.01
N SER A 132 -3.54 9.17 -4.91
CA SER A 132 -4.60 8.94 -5.87
C SER A 132 -5.90 9.45 -5.28
N ALA A 133 -6.20 10.71 -5.57
CA ALA A 133 -7.51 11.27 -5.28
C ALA A 133 -8.61 10.37 -5.90
N PRO A 134 -9.77 10.19 -5.23
CA PRO A 134 -10.92 9.50 -5.79
C PRO A 134 -11.55 10.37 -6.88
N GLU A 135 -10.88 10.49 -8.02
CA GLU A 135 -11.42 11.13 -9.21
C GLU A 135 -11.69 10.03 -10.23
N THR A 136 -12.99 9.74 -10.41
CA THR A 136 -13.44 9.00 -11.59
C THR A 136 -13.12 9.85 -12.80
N GLU A 137 -12.19 9.40 -13.63
CA GLU A 137 -11.80 10.15 -14.82
C GLU A 137 -12.65 9.68 -16.00
N VAL A 138 -13.30 10.65 -16.64
CA VAL A 138 -14.03 10.42 -17.88
C VAL A 138 -13.05 10.61 -19.02
N VAL A 139 -12.57 9.51 -19.59
CA VAL A 139 -11.66 9.54 -20.73
C VAL A 139 -12.46 9.43 -22.01
N MET A 140 -12.28 10.41 -22.90
CA MET A 140 -12.79 10.33 -24.26
C MET A 140 -11.77 9.58 -25.11
N SER A 141 -12.11 8.36 -25.55
CA SER A 141 -11.35 7.69 -26.61
C SER A 141 -12.00 7.95 -27.97
N GLU A 142 -11.32 7.62 -29.07
CA GLU A 142 -11.87 7.69 -30.43
C GLU A 142 -13.18 6.87 -30.58
N GLU A 143 -13.40 5.90 -29.68
CA GLU A 143 -14.54 4.99 -29.71
C GLU A 143 -15.67 5.38 -28.73
N GLY A 144 -15.49 6.43 -27.92
CA GLY A 144 -16.53 7.02 -27.08
C GLY A 144 -16.08 7.36 -25.65
N ILE A 145 -17.05 7.56 -24.76
CA ILE A 145 -16.80 7.89 -23.36
C ILE A 145 -16.48 6.60 -22.59
N VAL A 146 -15.32 6.55 -21.94
CA VAL A 146 -14.91 5.48 -21.01
C VAL A 146 -14.74 6.10 -19.63
N THR A 147 -15.39 5.50 -18.64
CA THR A 147 -15.23 5.90 -17.25
C THR A 147 -14.16 5.02 -16.61
N ILE A 148 -13.10 5.64 -16.10
CA ILE A 148 -12.03 4.93 -15.39
C ILE A 148 -12.10 5.30 -13.92
N ASP A 149 -12.26 4.28 -13.07
CA ASP A 149 -12.03 4.42 -11.65
C ASP A 149 -10.55 4.17 -11.35
N ARG A 150 -9.78 5.25 -11.24
CA ARG A 150 -8.34 5.20 -10.93
C ARG A 150 -8.08 4.52 -9.58
N ALA A 151 -8.99 4.62 -8.60
CA ALA A 151 -8.82 3.97 -7.30
C ALA A 151 -8.99 2.44 -7.41
N SER A 152 -10.03 1.97 -8.12
CA SER A 152 -10.23 0.55 -8.40
C SER A 152 -9.04 -0.09 -9.14
N TRP A 153 -8.43 0.67 -10.05
CA TRP A 153 -7.23 0.23 -10.76
C TRP A 153 -6.02 0.03 -9.84
N LEU A 154 -5.74 0.98 -8.94
CA LEU A 154 -4.62 0.87 -7.99
C LEU A 154 -4.81 -0.30 -7.03
N ASN A 155 -6.04 -0.53 -6.62
CA ASN A 155 -6.41 -1.66 -5.79
C ASN A 155 -6.09 -3.00 -6.46
N SER A 156 -6.39 -3.09 -7.75
CA SER A 156 -6.06 -4.25 -8.59
C SER A 156 -4.54 -4.43 -8.74
N MET A 157 -3.80 -3.33 -8.88
CA MET A 157 -2.33 -3.35 -8.95
C MET A 157 -1.67 -3.86 -7.68
N ILE A 158 -2.12 -3.43 -6.51
CA ILE A 158 -1.54 -3.88 -5.22
C ILE A 158 -1.68 -5.40 -5.05
N LYS A 159 -2.71 -6.01 -5.62
CA LYS A 159 -2.87 -7.46 -5.61
C LYS A 159 -1.78 -8.16 -6.42
N SER A 160 -1.27 -7.53 -7.48
CA SER A 160 -0.19 -8.07 -8.31
C SER A 160 1.17 -7.99 -7.60
N PRO A 161 1.87 -9.12 -7.37
CA PRO A 161 3.17 -9.14 -6.70
C PRO A 161 4.24 -8.25 -7.36
N THR A 162 4.15 -8.09 -8.68
CA THR A 162 5.07 -7.26 -9.47
C THR A 162 4.96 -5.78 -9.08
N PHE A 163 3.73 -5.29 -8.90
CA PHE A 163 3.48 -3.88 -8.64
C PHE A 163 3.50 -3.50 -7.17
N ARG A 164 3.46 -4.46 -6.24
CA ARG A 164 3.74 -4.19 -4.82
C ARG A 164 5.08 -3.53 -4.57
N LYS A 165 6.05 -3.72 -5.47
CA LYS A 165 7.38 -3.12 -5.40
C LYS A 165 7.48 -1.76 -6.09
N LEU A 166 6.39 -1.28 -6.66
CA LEU A 166 6.39 -0.03 -7.39
C LEU A 166 6.63 1.13 -6.41
N PRO A 167 7.63 2.00 -6.65
CA PRO A 167 7.84 3.16 -5.80
C PRO A 167 6.59 4.04 -5.78
N ALA A 168 6.13 4.43 -4.60
CA ALA A 168 4.95 5.30 -4.46
C ALA A 168 5.09 6.59 -5.29
N ALA A 169 6.31 7.11 -5.42
CA ALA A 169 6.65 8.24 -6.29
C ALA A 169 6.20 8.09 -7.75
N ASN A 170 6.18 6.87 -8.26
CA ASN A 170 5.92 6.62 -9.68
C ASN A 170 4.43 6.36 -9.95
N ILE A 171 3.59 6.29 -8.91
CA ILE A 171 2.15 5.99 -9.03
C ILE A 171 1.41 7.06 -9.83
N GLU A 172 1.73 8.33 -9.60
CA GLU A 172 1.07 9.42 -10.32
C GLU A 172 1.45 9.43 -11.82
N GLU A 173 2.74 9.25 -12.13
CA GLU A 173 3.22 9.17 -13.51
C GLU A 173 2.61 7.96 -14.24
N LEU A 174 2.52 6.84 -13.56
CA LEU A 174 1.86 5.62 -14.03
C LEU A 174 0.40 5.87 -14.38
N LEU A 175 -0.38 6.46 -13.47
CA LEU A 175 -1.80 6.76 -13.71
C LEU A 175 -2.01 7.63 -14.95
N ASN A 176 -1.11 8.59 -15.18
CA ASN A 176 -1.18 9.49 -16.33
C ASN A 176 -0.75 8.84 -17.66
N LYS A 177 -0.09 7.68 -17.61
CA LYS A 177 0.39 6.94 -18.80
C LYS A 177 -0.49 5.75 -19.17
N LEU A 178 -1.53 5.48 -18.39
CA LEU A 178 -2.47 4.41 -18.70
C LEU A 178 -3.38 4.80 -19.84
N GLU A 179 -3.50 3.90 -20.81
CA GLU A 179 -4.37 4.08 -21.97
C GLU A 179 -5.55 3.12 -21.89
N PRO A 180 -6.81 3.62 -21.86
CA PRO A 180 -7.97 2.77 -22.03
C PRO A 180 -8.13 2.32 -23.49
N ILE A 181 -8.37 1.03 -23.67
CA ILE A 181 -8.73 0.43 -24.97
C ILE A 181 -10.02 -0.36 -24.80
N ARG A 182 -10.96 -0.24 -25.75
CA ARG A 182 -12.13 -1.11 -25.78
C ARG A 182 -11.80 -2.36 -26.59
N VAL A 183 -12.42 -3.45 -26.20
CA VAL A 183 -12.21 -4.77 -26.79
C VAL A 183 -13.55 -5.47 -26.86
N ASN A 184 -13.73 -6.32 -27.88
CA ASN A 184 -14.92 -7.12 -28.08
C ASN A 184 -14.62 -8.59 -27.75
N ALA A 185 -15.67 -9.35 -27.48
CA ALA A 185 -15.59 -10.80 -27.37
C ALA A 185 -14.95 -11.40 -28.63
N GLY A 186 -13.93 -12.25 -28.43
CA GLY A 186 -13.14 -12.86 -29.48
C GLY A 186 -11.86 -12.10 -29.85
N ASP A 187 -11.66 -10.87 -29.35
CA ASP A 187 -10.44 -10.11 -29.62
C ASP A 187 -9.21 -10.80 -29.01
N LEU A 188 -8.18 -10.98 -29.83
CA LEU A 188 -6.90 -11.53 -29.42
C LEU A 188 -5.98 -10.41 -28.92
N ILE A 189 -5.73 -10.37 -27.62
CA ILE A 189 -4.97 -9.30 -26.99
C ILE A 189 -3.47 -9.61 -26.96
N ILE A 190 -3.13 -10.86 -26.66
CA ILE A 190 -1.77 -11.36 -26.66
C ILE A 190 -1.75 -12.70 -27.38
N ARG A 191 -0.74 -12.90 -28.23
CA ARG A 191 -0.46 -14.21 -28.81
C ARG A 191 0.81 -14.79 -28.18
N GLN A 192 0.75 -16.07 -27.80
CA GLN A 192 1.93 -16.81 -27.36
C GLN A 192 3.03 -16.76 -28.44
N GLY A 193 4.28 -16.54 -28.01
CA GLY A 193 5.45 -16.45 -28.89
C GLY A 193 5.75 -15.05 -29.43
N ASP A 194 4.81 -14.10 -29.33
CA ASP A 194 5.06 -12.71 -29.74
C ASP A 194 6.01 -12.01 -28.76
N GLN A 195 6.57 -10.88 -29.18
CA GLN A 195 7.36 -10.03 -28.29
C GLN A 195 6.45 -9.23 -27.35
N GLY A 196 6.93 -8.99 -26.13
CA GLY A 196 6.21 -8.16 -25.17
C GLY A 196 6.32 -6.68 -25.52
N ASP A 197 5.17 -6.01 -25.66
CA ASP A 197 5.02 -4.61 -26.07
C ASP A 197 4.22 -3.78 -25.05
N TYR A 198 3.17 -4.35 -24.48
CA TYR A 198 2.32 -3.72 -23.47
C TYR A 198 2.06 -4.64 -22.26
N PHE A 199 1.78 -4.01 -21.14
CA PHE A 199 1.14 -4.60 -19.97
C PHE A 199 -0.36 -4.25 -20.02
N TYR A 200 -1.23 -5.14 -19.55
CA TYR A 200 -2.68 -4.96 -19.61
C TYR A 200 -3.34 -5.26 -18.26
N MET A 201 -4.47 -4.61 -18.03
CA MET A 201 -5.38 -4.92 -16.93
C MET A 201 -6.83 -4.82 -17.37
N ILE A 202 -7.67 -5.71 -16.84
CA ILE A 202 -9.09 -5.75 -17.13
C ILE A 202 -9.80 -4.74 -16.25
N ASN A 203 -10.33 -3.66 -16.85
CA ASN A 203 -11.20 -2.70 -16.16
C ASN A 203 -12.65 -3.22 -16.11
N ASN A 204 -13.09 -3.95 -17.15
CA ASN A 204 -14.30 -4.76 -17.14
C ASN A 204 -14.24 -5.76 -18.31
N GLY A 205 -15.06 -6.80 -18.24
CA GLY A 205 -15.07 -7.93 -19.16
C GLY A 205 -14.28 -9.13 -18.62
N VAL A 206 -14.15 -10.16 -19.45
CA VAL A 206 -13.52 -11.42 -19.08
C VAL A 206 -12.58 -11.87 -20.20
N ALA A 207 -11.41 -12.39 -19.84
CA ALA A 207 -10.42 -12.91 -20.78
C ALA A 207 -10.00 -14.34 -20.43
N LEU A 208 -9.66 -15.13 -21.44
CA LEU A 208 -9.21 -16.51 -21.28
C LEU A 208 -7.71 -16.63 -21.58
N VAL A 209 -6.99 -17.32 -20.70
CA VAL A 209 -5.57 -17.65 -20.87
C VAL A 209 -5.46 -19.05 -21.46
N THR A 210 -4.81 -19.16 -22.61
CA THR A 210 -4.55 -20.44 -23.28
C THR A 210 -3.07 -20.60 -23.60
N ILE A 211 -2.57 -21.83 -23.53
CA ILE A 211 -1.21 -22.18 -23.94
C ILE A 211 -1.29 -23.28 -24.98
N ASN A 212 -0.54 -23.13 -26.06
CA ASN A 212 -0.27 -24.21 -27.01
C ASN A 212 1.02 -24.91 -26.58
N PRO A 213 0.97 -26.17 -26.14
CA PRO A 213 2.18 -26.96 -25.89
C PRO A 213 2.96 -27.11 -27.19
N GLU A 214 4.29 -27.08 -27.12
CA GLU A 214 5.11 -27.45 -28.28
C GLU A 214 4.76 -28.90 -28.67
N ASN A 215 4.16 -29.08 -29.86
CA ASN A 215 3.73 -30.32 -30.51
C ASN A 215 2.25 -30.77 -30.37
N ASP A 216 1.33 -29.93 -29.89
CA ASP A 216 -0.12 -30.22 -29.90
C ASP A 216 -0.90 -29.19 -30.71
N GLU A 217 -1.94 -29.63 -31.43
CA GLU A 217 -2.87 -28.73 -32.15
C GLU A 217 -3.91 -28.10 -31.20
N ASP A 218 -4.16 -28.74 -30.05
CA ASP A 218 -5.18 -28.31 -29.10
C ASP A 218 -4.60 -27.35 -28.04
N SER A 219 -5.18 -26.14 -27.98
CA SER A 219 -4.87 -25.16 -26.95
C SER A 219 -5.40 -25.59 -25.59
N VAL A 220 -4.58 -25.51 -24.54
CA VAL A 220 -4.98 -25.81 -23.16
C VAL A 220 -5.41 -24.53 -22.44
N ILE A 221 -6.60 -24.53 -21.85
CA ILE A 221 -7.09 -23.44 -20.99
C ILE A 221 -6.37 -23.49 -19.65
N MET A 222 -5.72 -22.39 -19.29
CA MET A 222 -4.96 -22.28 -18.05
C MET A 222 -5.72 -21.54 -16.95
N ALA A 223 -6.43 -20.47 -17.32
CA ALA A 223 -7.15 -19.62 -16.39
C ALA A 223 -8.18 -18.76 -17.12
N GLU A 224 -9.17 -18.30 -16.37
CA GLU A 224 -10.06 -17.21 -16.72
C GLU A 224 -9.68 -15.98 -15.88
N LEU A 225 -9.57 -14.82 -16.53
CA LEU A 225 -9.20 -13.54 -15.94
C LEU A 225 -10.43 -12.64 -15.93
N ASN A 226 -10.77 -12.14 -14.75
CA ASN A 226 -11.94 -11.28 -14.51
C ASN A 226 -11.51 -9.84 -14.23
N GLU A 227 -12.46 -8.94 -14.00
CA GLU A 227 -12.21 -7.55 -13.61
C GLU A 227 -11.17 -7.43 -12.49
N GLY A 228 -10.23 -6.50 -12.68
CA GLY A 228 -9.09 -6.27 -11.79
C GLY A 228 -7.91 -7.24 -12.00
N ALA A 229 -8.05 -8.27 -12.83
CA ALA A 229 -6.91 -9.09 -13.22
C ALA A 229 -5.97 -8.33 -14.16
N SER A 230 -4.66 -8.58 -14.00
CA SER A 230 -3.61 -8.04 -14.86
C SER A 230 -2.86 -9.14 -15.59
N PHE A 231 -2.31 -8.84 -16.76
CA PHE A 231 -1.54 -9.80 -17.55
C PHE A 231 -0.50 -9.14 -18.45
N GLY A 232 0.46 -9.95 -18.91
CA GLY A 232 1.49 -9.56 -19.88
C GLY A 232 2.80 -9.04 -19.26
N GLU A 233 2.89 -8.88 -17.95
CA GLU A 233 4.07 -8.36 -17.24
C GLU A 233 5.32 -9.25 -17.39
N ALA A 234 5.14 -10.58 -17.47
CA ALA A 234 6.24 -11.54 -17.50
C ALA A 234 7.20 -11.33 -18.70
N ALA A 235 6.64 -11.04 -19.88
CA ALA A 235 7.43 -10.79 -21.10
C ALA A 235 8.17 -9.45 -21.04
N LEU A 236 7.63 -8.45 -20.33
CA LEU A 236 8.27 -7.14 -20.20
C LEU A 236 9.47 -7.18 -19.25
N ILE A 237 9.37 -7.98 -18.18
CA ILE A 237 10.42 -8.09 -17.15
C ILE A 237 11.54 -9.01 -17.60
N SER A 238 11.20 -10.16 -18.19
CA SER A 238 12.18 -11.19 -18.54
C SER A 238 12.80 -11.01 -19.94
N ASP A 239 12.27 -10.08 -20.73
CA ASP A 239 12.62 -9.88 -22.15
C ASP A 239 12.51 -11.18 -22.98
N LYS A 240 11.62 -12.08 -22.56
CA LYS A 240 11.27 -13.32 -23.26
C LYS A 240 9.97 -13.15 -24.04
N PRO A 241 9.72 -13.97 -25.07
CA PRO A 241 8.44 -14.00 -25.76
C PRO A 241 7.26 -14.27 -24.80
N ARG A 242 6.06 -13.85 -25.22
CA ARG A 242 4.79 -14.11 -24.53
C ARG A 242 4.63 -15.61 -24.29
N ASN A 243 4.35 -16.00 -23.05
CA ASN A 243 4.25 -17.40 -22.62
C ASN A 243 2.87 -18.02 -22.83
N ALA A 244 1.85 -17.21 -23.10
CA ALA A 244 0.47 -17.63 -23.28
C ALA A 244 -0.25 -16.69 -24.25
N THR A 245 -1.37 -17.18 -24.79
CA THR A 245 -2.33 -16.44 -25.59
C THR A 245 -3.46 -15.94 -24.68
N ILE A 246 -3.89 -14.70 -24.87
CA ILE A 246 -4.98 -14.06 -24.14
C ILE A 246 -6.04 -13.60 -25.13
N THR A 247 -7.26 -14.10 -24.97
CA THR A 247 -8.40 -13.77 -25.83
C THR A 247 -9.57 -13.29 -24.96
N MET A 248 -10.21 -12.19 -25.35
CA MET A 248 -11.43 -11.73 -24.69
C MET A 248 -12.58 -12.71 -24.94
N VAL A 249 -13.34 -13.03 -23.89
CA VAL A 249 -14.56 -13.85 -24.01
C VAL A 249 -15.83 -13.01 -23.89
N GLU A 250 -15.72 -11.81 -23.32
CA GLU A 250 -16.77 -10.80 -23.24
C GLU A 250 -16.25 -9.46 -23.75
N ASP A 251 -17.15 -8.60 -24.23
CA ASP A 251 -16.85 -7.20 -24.52
C ASP A 251 -16.38 -6.51 -23.24
N GLY A 252 -15.45 -5.56 -23.37
CA GLY A 252 -14.94 -4.88 -22.19
C GLY A 252 -13.99 -3.73 -22.48
N VAL A 253 -13.31 -3.31 -21.41
CA VAL A 253 -12.30 -2.26 -21.43
C VAL A 253 -11.05 -2.79 -20.76
N LEU A 254 -9.92 -2.65 -21.45
CA LEU A 254 -8.60 -2.89 -20.87
C LEU A 254 -7.89 -1.56 -20.65
N LEU A 255 -7.05 -1.52 -19.62
CA LEU A 255 -6.08 -0.46 -19.40
C LEU A 255 -4.71 -1.01 -19.76
N ARG A 256 -4.01 -0.34 -20.68
CA ARG A 256 -2.69 -0.78 -21.13
C ARG A 256 -1.61 0.24 -20.79
N LEU A 257 -0.38 -0.26 -20.63
CA LEU A 257 0.82 0.53 -20.38
C LEU A 257 1.96 0.01 -21.28
N SER A 258 2.66 0.92 -21.96
CA SER A 258 3.75 0.54 -22.87
C SER A 258 4.91 -0.13 -22.11
N LYS A 259 5.70 -0.97 -22.80
CA LYS A 259 6.90 -1.62 -22.22
C LYS A 259 7.88 -0.60 -21.65
N ASP A 260 8.15 0.48 -22.40
CA ASP A 260 9.11 1.50 -21.99
C ASP A 260 8.63 2.23 -20.74
N ASP A 261 7.34 2.58 -20.68
CA ASP A 261 6.75 3.20 -19.50
C ASP A 261 6.74 2.26 -18.31
N PHE A 262 6.32 1.01 -18.51
CA PHE A 262 6.35 -0.03 -17.47
C PHE A 262 7.75 -0.19 -16.86
N ILE A 263 8.79 -0.32 -17.71
CA ILE A 263 10.18 -0.46 -17.24
C ILE A 263 10.66 0.81 -16.53
N ASN A 264 10.33 1.99 -17.04
CA ASN A 264 10.72 3.25 -16.42
C ASN A 264 10.05 3.43 -15.05
N LEU A 265 8.79 3.04 -14.92
CA LEU A 265 8.04 3.13 -13.67
C LEU A 265 8.51 2.14 -12.61
N LEU A 266 9.13 1.02 -12.98
CA LEU A 266 9.79 0.14 -12.02
C LEU A 266 11.12 0.70 -11.48
N LYS A 267 11.72 1.71 -12.13
CA LYS A 267 12.99 2.30 -11.66
C LYS A 267 12.73 3.18 -10.44
N GLN A 268 13.59 3.06 -9.43
CA GLN A 268 13.53 3.99 -8.30
C GLN A 268 13.92 5.40 -8.76
N PRO A 269 13.14 6.43 -8.37
CA PRO A 269 13.53 7.81 -8.63
C PRO A 269 14.88 8.10 -7.96
N THR A 270 15.71 8.93 -8.60
CA THR A 270 16.98 9.36 -8.02
C THR A 270 16.71 10.38 -6.93
N LEU A 271 16.48 9.90 -5.71
CA LEU A 271 16.21 10.72 -4.54
C LEU A 271 17.47 10.89 -3.70
N ARG A 272 17.60 12.06 -3.06
CA ARG A 272 18.65 12.31 -2.08
C ARG A 272 18.22 11.79 -0.70
N TRP A 273 18.83 10.71 -0.27
CA TRP A 273 18.60 10.14 1.07
C TRP A 273 19.54 10.75 2.11
N VAL A 274 19.03 11.01 3.31
CA VAL A 274 19.82 11.55 4.44
C VAL A 274 19.52 10.79 5.72
N GLU A 275 20.57 10.43 6.46
CA GLU A 275 20.47 9.91 7.83
C GLU A 275 20.16 11.07 8.79
N PHE A 276 19.50 10.78 9.92
CA PHE A 276 19.02 11.80 10.87
C PHE A 276 20.12 12.76 11.34
N ASP A 277 21.26 12.27 11.82
CA ASP A 277 22.38 13.11 12.30
C ASP A 277 22.88 14.09 11.24
N LYS A 278 22.92 13.66 9.98
CA LYS A 278 23.34 14.51 8.86
C LYS A 278 22.24 15.51 8.50
N ALA A 279 20.98 15.09 8.58
CA ALA A 279 19.81 15.91 8.33
C ALA A 279 19.74 17.07 9.34
N GLU A 280 19.97 16.82 10.63
CA GLU A 280 20.06 17.89 11.64
C GLU A 280 21.08 18.97 11.25
N GLY A 281 22.26 18.57 10.78
CA GLY A 281 23.27 19.51 10.31
C GLY A 281 22.81 20.34 9.10
N ILE A 282 21.96 19.79 8.24
CA ILE A 282 21.35 20.50 7.10
C ILE A 282 20.28 21.47 7.58
N ILE A 283 19.47 21.08 8.56
CA ILE A 283 18.44 21.93 9.20
C ILE A 283 19.07 23.14 9.91
N ARG A 284 20.16 22.93 10.65
CA ARG A 284 20.93 24.01 11.28
C ARG A 284 21.49 25.03 10.28
N ARG A 285 21.69 24.64 9.01
CA ARG A 285 22.12 25.52 7.91
C ARG A 285 20.95 26.21 7.18
N GLY A 286 19.73 26.10 7.72
CA GLY A 286 18.55 26.79 7.21
C GLY A 286 17.58 25.92 6.41
N ALA A 287 17.80 24.62 6.33
CA ALA A 287 16.80 23.70 5.76
C ALA A 287 15.57 23.55 6.66
N LYS A 288 14.48 23.01 6.11
CA LYS A 288 13.24 22.76 6.86
C LYS A 288 12.78 21.32 6.74
N TRP A 289 12.19 20.80 7.81
CA TRP A 289 11.52 19.51 7.82
C TRP A 289 10.11 19.64 7.23
N ILE A 290 9.69 18.65 6.44
CA ILE A 290 8.31 18.49 6.00
C ILE A 290 7.83 17.11 6.48
N ASP A 291 6.83 17.10 7.36
CA ASP A 291 6.09 15.90 7.74
C ASP A 291 4.94 15.69 6.74
N VAL A 292 4.98 14.59 6.00
CA VAL A 292 3.96 14.31 4.98
C VAL A 292 2.83 13.39 5.46
N ARG A 293 2.81 13.09 6.76
CA ARG A 293 1.75 12.32 7.40
C ARG A 293 0.52 13.18 7.65
N MET A 294 -0.57 12.53 8.05
CA MET A 294 -1.81 13.20 8.43
C MET A 294 -1.62 14.02 9.73
N ALA A 295 -2.51 15.00 9.95
CA ALA A 295 -2.43 15.90 11.09
C ALA A 295 -2.49 15.13 12.43
N GLU A 296 -3.33 14.10 12.50
CA GLU A 296 -3.50 13.27 13.68
C GLU A 296 -2.23 12.46 14.01
N GLU A 297 -1.49 12.02 12.98
CA GLU A 297 -0.18 11.36 13.14
C GLU A 297 0.89 12.35 13.63
N TYR A 298 0.83 13.59 13.11
CA TYR A 298 1.74 14.67 13.49
C TYR A 298 1.56 15.09 14.95
N GLU A 299 0.31 15.30 15.39
CA GLU A 299 -0.02 15.72 16.75
C GLU A 299 0.47 14.73 17.81
N ARG A 300 0.37 13.42 17.51
CA ARG A 300 0.85 12.33 18.38
C ARG A 300 2.36 12.27 18.56
N GLY A 301 3.14 12.91 17.70
CA GLY A 301 4.59 12.89 17.76
C GLY A 301 5.23 13.24 16.42
N HIS A 302 6.05 14.27 16.39
CA HIS A 302 6.72 14.76 15.19
C HIS A 302 8.10 15.32 15.51
N ILE A 303 8.93 15.53 14.48
CA ILE A 303 10.26 16.11 14.64
C ILE A 303 10.12 17.62 14.94
N PRO A 304 10.81 18.15 15.96
CA PRO A 304 10.66 19.56 16.34
C PRO A 304 10.89 20.55 15.21
N GLY A 305 9.97 21.51 15.08
CA GLY A 305 10.01 22.55 14.05
C GLY A 305 9.71 22.06 12.62
N ALA A 306 9.13 20.86 12.49
CA ALA A 306 8.59 20.38 11.22
C ALA A 306 7.35 21.14 10.77
N ILE A 307 7.15 21.19 9.45
CA ILE A 307 5.94 21.72 8.84
C ILE A 307 5.11 20.51 8.43
N ASN A 308 3.90 20.36 8.96
CA ASN A 308 2.99 19.32 8.49
C ASN A 308 2.34 19.72 7.17
N ILE A 309 2.63 18.95 6.12
CA ILE A 309 2.00 19.06 4.80
C ILE A 309 1.60 17.65 4.40
N PRO A 310 0.40 17.18 4.78
CA PRO A 310 -0.06 15.85 4.44
C PRO A 310 0.07 15.57 2.94
N MET A 311 0.43 14.34 2.57
CA MET A 311 0.70 13.96 1.17
C MET A 311 -0.42 14.38 0.20
N ARG A 312 -1.69 14.26 0.63
CA ARG A 312 -2.87 14.66 -0.16
C ARG A 312 -2.92 16.16 -0.51
N ASP A 313 -2.34 17.00 0.35
CA ASP A 313 -2.35 18.46 0.22
C ASP A 313 -1.06 18.98 -0.45
N LEU A 314 -0.11 18.08 -0.74
CA LEU A 314 1.23 18.43 -1.16
C LEU A 314 1.27 19.20 -2.48
N HIS A 315 0.49 18.80 -3.49
CA HIS A 315 0.41 19.51 -4.78
C HIS A 315 -0.07 20.96 -4.64
N LYS A 316 -1.02 21.19 -3.73
CA LYS A 316 -1.55 22.52 -3.43
C LYS A 316 -0.49 23.37 -2.74
N CYS A 317 0.15 22.83 -1.70
CA CYS A 317 1.15 23.54 -0.91
C CYS A 317 2.49 23.72 -1.64
N ALA A 318 2.85 22.81 -2.56
CA ALA A 318 4.12 22.84 -3.27
C ALA A 318 4.35 24.17 -4.01
N ARG A 319 3.30 24.76 -4.58
CA ARG A 319 3.37 26.04 -5.29
C ARG A 319 3.71 27.22 -4.38
N GLU A 320 3.43 27.11 -3.09
CA GLU A 320 3.64 28.15 -2.09
C GLU A 320 4.97 28.00 -1.34
N LEU A 321 5.66 26.86 -1.50
CA LEU A 321 6.94 26.61 -0.86
C LEU A 321 8.07 27.47 -1.45
N ASN A 322 8.99 27.88 -0.59
CA ASN A 322 10.12 28.71 -0.98
C ASN A 322 11.22 27.87 -1.66
N LYS A 323 11.30 27.94 -2.99
CA LYS A 323 12.28 27.20 -3.81
C LYS A 323 13.76 27.43 -3.43
N ASN A 324 14.07 28.55 -2.76
CA ASN A 324 15.45 28.85 -2.34
C ASN A 324 15.89 28.08 -1.10
N ILE A 325 14.96 27.49 -0.35
CA ILE A 325 15.26 26.74 0.87
C ILE A 325 15.26 25.24 0.55
N PRO A 326 16.25 24.46 1.03
CA PRO A 326 16.19 23.01 0.95
C PRO A 326 15.22 22.43 2.00
N TYR A 327 14.48 21.41 1.61
CA TYR A 327 13.53 20.71 2.47
C TYR A 327 13.94 19.25 2.66
N ILE A 328 13.64 18.68 3.82
CA ILE A 328 13.82 17.25 4.12
C ILE A 328 12.46 16.67 4.48
N CYS A 329 11.95 15.80 3.62
CA CYS A 329 10.66 15.15 3.81
C CYS A 329 10.84 13.89 4.67
N TYR A 330 9.88 13.64 5.55
CA TYR A 330 9.82 12.41 6.32
C TYR A 330 8.38 11.95 6.50
N CYS A 331 8.21 10.66 6.79
CA CYS A 331 6.97 10.04 7.23
C CYS A 331 7.31 8.95 8.25
N GLU A 332 6.44 7.96 8.46
CA GLU A 332 6.71 6.89 9.44
C GLU A 332 7.95 6.05 9.07
N THR A 333 7.98 5.44 7.87
CA THR A 333 9.07 4.55 7.39
C THR A 333 9.99 5.18 6.33
N SER A 334 9.42 5.87 5.35
CA SER A 334 9.99 6.62 4.20
C SER A 334 9.18 6.43 2.90
N THR A 335 8.21 5.51 2.89
CA THR A 335 7.37 5.20 1.72
C THR A 335 6.66 6.45 1.20
N ARG A 336 5.88 7.14 2.06
CA ARG A 336 5.16 8.38 1.70
C ARG A 336 6.10 9.54 1.37
N SER A 337 7.16 9.73 2.17
CA SER A 337 8.08 10.86 2.00
C SER A 337 8.98 10.75 0.77
N SER A 338 9.24 9.54 0.27
CA SER A 338 9.90 9.33 -1.02
C SER A 338 9.05 9.83 -2.19
N ALA A 339 7.74 9.54 -2.16
CA ALA A 339 6.78 10.05 -3.13
C ALA A 339 6.66 11.57 -3.04
N ALA A 340 6.57 12.11 -1.81
CA ALA A 340 6.52 13.54 -1.60
C ALA A 340 7.75 14.27 -2.15
N ALA A 341 8.95 13.75 -1.89
CA ALA A 341 10.18 14.34 -2.38
C ALA A 341 10.25 14.33 -3.91
N PHE A 342 9.75 13.27 -4.55
CA PHE A 342 9.60 13.19 -6.00
C PHE A 342 8.62 14.23 -6.54
N VAL A 343 7.41 14.31 -5.97
CA VAL A 343 6.39 15.32 -6.36
C VAL A 343 6.98 16.73 -6.24
N LEU A 344 7.57 17.07 -5.09
CA LEU A 344 8.17 18.38 -4.87
C LEU A 344 9.32 18.69 -5.85
N SER A 345 10.06 17.67 -6.31
CA SER A 345 11.11 17.86 -7.33
C SER A 345 10.54 18.31 -8.68
N GLN A 346 9.32 17.89 -9.04
CA GLN A 346 8.62 18.35 -10.24
C GLN A 346 8.26 19.85 -10.17
N TYR A 347 8.16 20.40 -8.96
CA TYR A 347 7.96 21.83 -8.71
C TYR A 347 9.29 22.60 -8.57
N GLU A 348 10.42 21.97 -8.90
CA GLU A 348 11.79 22.51 -8.77
C GLU A 348 12.21 22.81 -7.32
N ILE A 349 11.59 22.12 -6.34
CA ILE A 349 11.92 22.28 -4.93
C ILE A 349 13.05 21.31 -4.58
N ARG A 350 14.09 21.81 -3.91
CA ARG A 350 15.23 20.99 -3.49
C ARG A 350 14.85 20.17 -2.28
N THR A 351 14.68 18.87 -2.47
CA THR A 351 14.27 17.94 -1.43
C THR A 351 15.33 16.87 -1.12
N ALA A 352 15.25 16.34 0.08
CA ALA A 352 15.87 15.09 0.50
C ALA A 352 14.86 14.28 1.32
N VAL A 353 15.08 12.98 1.47
CA VAL A 353 14.23 12.08 2.24
C VAL A 353 14.98 11.61 3.48
N LEU A 354 14.34 11.70 4.65
CA LEU A 354 14.85 11.10 5.87
C LEU A 354 14.79 9.58 5.74
N LYS A 355 15.96 8.94 5.74
CA LYS A 355 16.06 7.50 5.61
C LYS A 355 15.53 6.81 6.88
N GLY A 356 14.65 5.83 6.69
CA GLY A 356 14.01 5.10 7.79
C GLY A 356 12.86 5.86 8.47
N GLY A 357 12.54 7.09 8.05
CA GLY A 357 11.42 7.85 8.60
C GLY A 357 11.58 8.15 10.10
N ILE A 358 10.48 8.46 10.78
CA ILE A 358 10.52 8.77 12.22
C ILE A 358 10.55 7.53 13.11
N GLU A 359 10.17 6.36 12.59
CA GLU A 359 10.10 5.15 13.41
C GLU A 359 11.46 4.69 13.92
N MET A 360 12.52 5.07 13.20
CA MET A 360 13.90 4.76 13.57
C MET A 360 14.46 5.74 14.62
N LEU A 361 13.69 6.77 14.99
CA LEU A 361 14.10 7.78 15.96
C LEU A 361 13.63 7.38 17.36
N SER A 362 14.45 7.70 18.37
CA SER A 362 14.03 7.61 19.77
C SER A 362 12.94 8.63 20.07
N GLU A 363 12.06 8.33 21.03
CA GLU A 363 11.00 9.24 21.47
C GLU A 363 11.54 10.62 21.91
N ASP A 364 12.75 10.68 22.46
CA ASP A 364 13.42 11.93 22.86
C ASP A 364 13.70 12.90 21.68
N CYS A 365 13.64 12.40 20.43
CA CYS A 365 13.78 13.21 19.23
C CYS A 365 12.45 13.78 18.73
N LEU A 366 11.33 13.46 19.38
CA LEU A 366 9.98 13.81 18.96
C LEU A 366 9.33 14.74 19.99
N GLU A 367 8.52 15.69 19.51
CA GLU A 367 7.62 16.48 20.34
C GLU A 367 6.16 16.14 20.03
N THR A 368 5.30 16.25 21.04
CA THR A 368 3.85 16.12 20.87
C THR A 368 3.24 17.51 20.79
N SER A 369 2.30 17.69 19.86
CA SER A 369 1.52 18.91 19.83
C SER A 369 0.38 18.74 20.84
N SER A 370 0.55 19.18 22.09
CA SER A 370 -0.61 19.28 22.98
C SER A 370 -1.57 20.28 22.34
N ALA A 371 -2.78 19.86 22.01
CA ALA A 371 -3.84 20.78 21.61
C ALA A 371 -3.81 21.99 22.54
N ALA A 372 -3.60 23.17 21.97
CA ALA A 372 -3.76 24.42 22.71
C ALA A 372 -5.16 24.39 23.33
N ALA A 373 -5.20 24.43 24.65
CA ALA A 373 -6.42 24.41 25.47
C ALA A 373 -7.37 25.57 25.15
#